data_AF-A0A8J6ZXF8-F1
#
_entry.id   AF-A0A8J6ZXF8-F1
#
_cell.length_a   1.000
_cell.length_b   1.000
_cell.length_c   1.000
_cell.angle_alpha   90.00
_cell.angle_beta   90.00
_cell.angle_gamma   90.00
#
_symmetry.space_group_name_H-M   'P 1'
#
loop_
_entity.id
_entity.type
_entity.pdbx_description
1 polymer ?
#
loop_
_entity_poly.entity_id
_entity_poly.type
_entity_poly.pdbx_seq_one_letter_code
_entity_poly.pdbx_strand_id
1 'polypeptide(L)'
;MVLTPTVAFANRWVDSLRAQLIRTGVALDLGGNYELTHDPFVDQLSRNQSNYITINLRRGIDYGIVGVCDQDCRDIDLKLYDEDGNLIDSDINSDDKPAVRVRPRWSAQFKIKVTMARCRANYCYYGIGAFGR
;
A
#
# COMPACT_ATOMS: atom_id res chain seq x y z
N MET A 1 -20.71 -5.98 21.91
CA MET A 1 -19.87 -7.17 21.70
C MET A 1 -18.94 -6.85 20.54
N VAL A 2 -17.70 -6.46 20.81
CA VAL A 2 -16.72 -6.12 19.77
C VAL A 2 -16.04 -7.42 19.38
N LEU A 3 -16.36 -7.94 18.20
CA LEU A 3 -15.69 -9.10 17.62
C LEU A 3 -14.30 -8.65 17.17
N THR A 4 -13.28 -8.89 18.01
CA THR A 4 -11.90 -8.87 17.55
C THR A 4 -11.74 -10.05 16.58
N PRO A 5 -11.30 -9.82 15.33
CA PRO A 5 -11.02 -10.93 14.43
C PRO A 5 -9.92 -11.78 15.07
N THR A 6 -10.17 -13.07 15.26
CA THR A 6 -9.16 -14.00 15.75
C THR A 6 -8.03 -14.10 14.73
N VAL A 7 -6.79 -14.16 15.23
CA VAL A 7 -5.52 -14.17 14.46
C VAL A 7 -5.55 -15.10 13.24
N ALA A 8 -6.28 -16.22 13.31
CA ALA A 8 -6.42 -17.17 12.19
C ALA A 8 -7.20 -16.63 10.97
N PHE A 9 -8.17 -15.72 11.14
CA PHE A 9 -8.87 -15.07 10.02
C PHE A 9 -8.03 -13.94 9.42
N ALA A 10 -7.33 -13.17 10.27
CA ALA A 10 -6.37 -12.17 9.81
C ALA A 10 -5.30 -12.81 8.91
N ASN A 11 -4.78 -13.99 9.28
CA ASN A 11 -3.75 -14.68 8.50
C ASN A 11 -4.21 -15.10 7.09
N ARG A 12 -5.42 -15.66 6.92
CA ARG A 12 -5.93 -16.04 5.58
C ARG A 12 -6.21 -14.83 4.69
N TRP A 13 -6.62 -13.71 5.28
CA TRP A 13 -6.80 -12.44 4.57
C TRP A 13 -5.47 -11.79 4.18
N VAL A 14 -4.50 -11.77 5.10
CA VAL A 14 -3.12 -11.30 4.85
C VAL A 14 -2.48 -12.10 3.71
N ASP A 15 -2.62 -13.42 3.69
CA ASP A 15 -2.08 -14.27 2.63
C ASP A 15 -2.75 -13.99 1.27
N SER A 16 -4.06 -13.75 1.25
CA SER A 16 -4.79 -13.34 0.05
C SER A 16 -4.36 -11.95 -0.45
N LEU A 17 -4.18 -10.99 0.46
CA LEU A 17 -3.72 -9.63 0.12
C LEU A 17 -2.27 -9.64 -0.38
N ARG A 18 -1.39 -10.46 0.20
CA ARG A 18 -0.02 -10.66 -0.31
C ARG A 18 -0.01 -11.21 -1.74
N ALA A 19 -0.81 -12.22 -2.01
CA ALA A 19 -0.94 -12.78 -3.36
C ALA A 19 -1.53 -11.75 -4.35
N GLN A 20 -2.48 -10.92 -3.90
CA GLN A 20 -3.03 -9.83 -4.71
C GLN A 20 -2.02 -8.73 -4.97
N LEU A 21 -1.21 -8.32 -3.99
CA LEU A 21 -0.16 -7.32 -4.17
C LEU A 21 0.84 -7.72 -5.24
N ILE A 22 1.29 -8.98 -5.24
CA ILE A 22 2.20 -9.51 -6.27
C ILE A 22 1.53 -9.47 -7.65
N ARG A 23 0.25 -9.90 -7.76
CA ARG A 23 -0.49 -9.87 -9.02
C ARG A 23 -0.74 -8.45 -9.53
N THR A 24 -1.09 -7.52 -8.64
CA THR A 24 -1.35 -6.12 -8.97
C THR A 24 -0.06 -5.41 -9.37
N GLY A 25 1.07 -5.67 -8.69
CA GLY A 25 2.38 -5.16 -9.10
C GLY A 25 2.71 -5.55 -10.54
N VAL A 26 2.53 -6.83 -10.89
CA VAL A 26 2.69 -7.32 -12.27
C VAL A 26 1.71 -6.64 -13.24
N ALA A 27 0.45 -6.44 -12.85
CA ALA A 27 -0.59 -5.85 -13.69
C ALA A 27 -0.42 -4.34 -13.94
N LEU A 28 0.19 -3.61 -13.00
CA LEU A 28 0.46 -2.17 -13.10
C LEU A 28 1.76 -1.85 -13.86
N ASP A 29 2.27 -2.81 -14.63
CA ASP A 29 3.53 -2.71 -15.36
C ASP A 29 4.72 -2.35 -14.45
N LEU A 30 4.67 -2.80 -13.20
CA LEU A 30 5.89 -3.09 -12.42
C LEU A 30 6.42 -4.48 -12.80
N GLY A 31 6.03 -5.01 -13.97
CA GLY A 31 6.52 -6.28 -14.51
C GLY A 31 7.95 -6.17 -15.06
N GLY A 32 8.68 -7.29 -15.01
CA GLY A 32 10.12 -7.38 -15.30
C GLY A 32 10.93 -7.70 -14.04
N ASN A 33 12.07 -7.02 -13.86
CA ASN A 33 13.08 -7.25 -12.80
C ASN A 33 12.68 -6.68 -11.42
N TYR A 34 11.45 -6.22 -11.25
CA TYR A 34 10.98 -5.66 -9.98
C TYR A 34 10.68 -6.79 -9.00
N GLU A 35 11.37 -6.77 -7.87
CA GLU A 35 11.19 -7.74 -6.80
C GLU A 35 10.56 -7.08 -5.59
N LEU A 36 9.80 -7.85 -4.82
CA LEU A 36 9.30 -7.38 -3.54
C LEU A 36 10.50 -7.12 -2.62
N THR A 37 10.68 -5.87 -2.21
CA THR A 37 11.88 -5.45 -1.44
C THR A 37 11.65 -5.37 0.06
N HIS A 38 10.39 -5.35 0.49
CA HIS A 38 9.97 -5.19 1.88
C HIS A 38 8.82 -6.13 2.21
N ASP A 39 8.69 -6.51 3.48
CA ASP A 39 7.52 -7.24 3.95
C ASP A 39 6.25 -6.41 3.67
N PRO A 40 5.21 -7.01 3.06
CA PRO A 40 3.97 -6.31 2.82
C PRO A 40 3.34 -5.85 4.14
N PHE A 41 2.91 -4.59 4.16
CA PHE A 41 2.16 -4.04 5.27
C PHE A 41 0.67 -4.34 5.07
N VAL A 42 -0.02 -4.77 6.13
CA VAL A 42 -1.47 -5.03 6.08
C VAL A 42 -2.09 -4.47 7.35
N ASP A 43 -3.20 -3.74 7.21
CA ASP A 43 -3.92 -3.12 8.30
C ASP A 43 -5.38 -2.84 7.87
N GLN A 44 -6.16 -2.16 8.70
CA GLN A 44 -7.54 -1.79 8.43
C GLN A 44 -7.81 -0.30 8.69
N LEU A 45 -8.69 0.29 7.88
CA LEU A 45 -9.14 1.67 8.04
C LEU A 45 -10.66 1.76 7.89
N SER A 46 -11.29 2.58 8.72
CA SER A 46 -12.67 3.04 8.47
C SER A 46 -12.68 4.08 7.34
N ARG A 47 -13.85 4.28 6.73
CA ARG A 47 -14.05 5.29 5.68
C ARG A 47 -13.54 6.68 6.14
N ASN A 48 -12.86 7.38 5.23
CA ASN A 48 -12.25 8.69 5.42
C ASN A 48 -11.13 8.75 6.48
N GLN A 49 -10.68 7.61 7.01
CA GLN A 49 -9.50 7.56 7.87
C GLN A 49 -8.24 7.37 7.05
N SER A 50 -7.12 7.77 7.63
CA SER A 50 -5.80 7.60 7.04
C SER A 50 -4.83 6.97 8.05
N ASN A 51 -3.81 6.29 7.53
CA ASN A 51 -2.63 5.88 8.30
C ASN A 51 -1.35 6.33 7.56
N TYR A 52 -0.25 6.47 8.30
CA TYR A 52 1.08 6.68 7.74
C TYR A 52 1.94 5.45 7.97
N ILE A 53 2.55 4.96 6.89
CA ILE A 53 3.50 3.85 6.91
C ILE A 53 4.86 4.40 6.57
N THR A 54 5.85 3.95 7.33
CA THR A 54 7.23 4.38 7.16
C THR A 54 8.02 3.31 6.43
N ILE A 55 8.82 3.70 5.43
CA ILE A 55 9.62 2.76 4.62
C ILE A 55 11.01 3.33 4.33
N ASN A 56 12.04 2.50 4.43
CA ASN A 56 13.41 2.92 4.13
C ASN A 56 13.73 2.61 2.65
N LEU A 57 13.91 3.64 1.83
CA LEU A 57 14.22 3.47 0.41
C LEU A 57 15.69 3.78 0.16
N ARG A 58 16.33 3.00 -0.72
CA ARG A 58 17.74 3.15 -1.07
C ARG A 58 17.92 4.06 -2.28
N ARG A 59 18.97 4.87 -2.25
CA ARG A 59 19.40 5.71 -3.38
C ARG A 59 19.50 4.90 -4.67
N GLY A 60 18.95 5.45 -5.76
CA GLY A 60 19.19 4.98 -7.12
C GLY A 60 18.38 3.77 -7.56
N ILE A 61 17.67 3.12 -6.64
CA ILE A 61 16.72 2.03 -6.91
C ILE A 61 15.40 2.62 -7.39
N ASP A 62 14.85 2.06 -8.47
CA ASP A 62 13.52 2.46 -8.93
C ASP A 62 12.48 1.67 -8.13
N TYR A 63 11.66 2.34 -7.32
CA TYR A 63 10.60 1.73 -6.53
C TYR A 63 9.22 2.00 -7.12
N GLY A 64 8.36 0.97 -7.10
CA GLY A 64 6.92 1.08 -7.26
C GLY A 64 6.22 0.59 -5.99
N ILE A 65 5.35 1.42 -5.42
CA ILE A 65 4.58 1.11 -4.21
C ILE A 65 3.12 0.99 -4.61
N VAL A 66 2.51 -0.15 -4.28
CA VAL A 66 1.15 -0.52 -4.68
C VAL A 66 0.29 -0.71 -3.45
N GLY A 67 -0.93 -0.19 -3.51
CA GLY A 67 -1.99 -0.46 -2.56
C GLY A 67 -3.02 -1.43 -3.14
N VAL A 68 -3.64 -2.23 -2.28
CA VAL A 68 -4.86 -2.98 -2.57
C VAL A 68 -5.76 -2.92 -1.35
N CYS A 69 -7.07 -3.01 -1.54
CA CYS A 69 -8.01 -3.19 -0.44
C CYS A 69 -8.90 -4.42 -0.64
N ASP A 70 -9.62 -4.81 0.42
CA ASP A 70 -10.57 -5.91 0.34
C ASP A 70 -11.79 -5.60 -0.54
N GLN A 71 -12.66 -6.61 -0.71
CA GLN A 71 -13.85 -6.55 -1.58
C GLN A 71 -14.90 -5.51 -1.18
N ASP A 72 -14.85 -4.99 0.05
CA ASP A 72 -15.79 -3.99 0.58
C ASP A 72 -15.31 -2.56 0.29
N CYS A 73 -14.07 -2.40 -0.15
CA CYS A 73 -13.47 -1.16 -0.60
C CYS A 73 -13.51 -1.03 -2.13
N ARG A 74 -13.68 0.21 -2.60
CA ARG A 74 -13.73 0.56 -4.03
C ARG A 74 -12.88 1.77 -4.39
N ASP A 75 -12.21 2.34 -3.40
CA ASP A 75 -11.51 3.61 -3.50
C ASP A 75 -10.54 3.74 -2.31
N ILE A 76 -9.24 3.60 -2.60
CA ILE A 76 -8.15 3.76 -1.64
C ILE A 76 -7.07 4.63 -2.28
N ASP A 77 -6.60 5.63 -1.54
CA ASP A 77 -5.63 6.60 -2.04
C ASP A 77 -4.24 6.36 -1.43
N LEU A 78 -3.20 6.66 -2.22
CA LEU A 78 -1.82 6.72 -1.77
C LEU A 78 -1.18 8.09 -2.01
N LYS A 79 -0.40 8.54 -1.03
CA LYS A 79 0.55 9.65 -1.20
C LYS A 79 1.89 9.26 -0.63
N LEU A 80 2.95 9.47 -1.40
CA LEU A 80 4.32 9.23 -0.99
C LEU A 80 5.00 10.55 -0.66
N TYR A 81 5.64 10.62 0.49
CA TYR A 81 6.42 11.75 0.96
C TYR A 81 7.86 11.33 1.25
N ASP A 82 8.80 12.25 1.06
CA ASP A 82 10.17 12.09 1.57
C ASP A 82 10.24 12.36 3.08
N GLU A 83 11.44 12.31 3.65
CA GLU A 83 11.67 12.50 5.09
C GLU A 83 11.33 13.92 5.58
N ASP A 84 11.45 14.90 4.69
CA ASP A 84 11.19 16.32 4.95
C ASP A 84 9.68 16.65 4.81
N GLY A 85 8.87 15.70 4.34
CA GLY A 85 7.43 15.85 4.16
C GLY A 85 7.05 16.44 2.81
N ASN A 86 7.95 16.48 1.84
CA ASN A 86 7.62 16.89 0.47
C ASN A 86 6.87 15.75 -0.23
N LEU A 87 5.78 16.10 -0.94
CA LEU A 87 5.04 15.13 -1.75
C LEU A 87 5.89 14.75 -2.96
N ILE A 88 6.16 13.45 -3.10
CA ILE A 88 6.93 12.88 -4.21
C ILE A 88 6.01 12.42 -5.33
N ASP A 89 4.96 11.68 -4.97
CA ASP A 89 3.99 11.15 -5.92
C ASP A 89 2.67 10.82 -5.19
N SER A 90 1.57 10.74 -5.93
CA SER A 90 0.26 10.41 -5.38
C SER A 90 -0.66 9.78 -6.40
N ASP A 91 -1.44 8.82 -5.92
CA ASP A 91 -2.58 8.26 -6.64
C ASP A 91 -3.83 8.45 -5.78
N ILE A 92 -4.74 9.28 -6.29
CA ILE A 92 -6.01 9.66 -5.65
C ILE A 92 -7.21 9.39 -6.58
N ASN A 93 -6.99 8.52 -7.58
CA ASN A 93 -8.03 8.12 -8.51
C ASN A 93 -9.04 7.21 -7.79
N SER A 94 -10.28 7.17 -8.27
CA SER A 94 -11.33 6.35 -7.67
C SER A 94 -11.17 4.88 -8.09
N ASP A 95 -10.17 4.22 -7.52
CA ASP A 95 -9.84 2.81 -7.76
C ASP A 95 -9.38 2.08 -6.49
N ASP A 96 -9.38 0.75 -6.55
CA ASP A 96 -9.02 -0.14 -5.44
C ASP A 96 -7.57 -0.63 -5.49
N LYS A 97 -6.75 -0.10 -6.41
CA LYS A 97 -5.39 -0.55 -6.73
C LYS A 97 -4.44 0.62 -7.09
N PRO A 98 -4.28 1.61 -6.20
CA PRO A 98 -3.44 2.77 -6.46
C PRO A 98 -1.96 2.39 -6.51
N ALA A 99 -1.17 3.17 -7.24
CA ALA A 99 0.28 3.05 -7.19
C ALA A 99 1.03 4.38 -7.30
N VAL A 100 2.16 4.45 -6.60
CA VAL A 100 3.10 5.58 -6.61
C VAL A 100 4.51 5.09 -6.91
N ARG A 101 5.32 5.93 -7.57
CA ARG A 101 6.67 5.57 -8.02
C ARG A 101 7.69 6.58 -7.52
N VAL A 102 8.91 6.09 -7.23
CA VAL A 102 10.01 6.95 -6.82
C VAL A 102 11.35 6.33 -7.18
N ARG A 103 12.32 7.18 -7.54
CA ARG A 103 13.75 6.81 -7.58
C ARG A 103 14.53 7.73 -6.64
N PRO A 104 14.79 7.32 -5.38
CA PRO A 104 15.38 8.20 -4.38
C PRO A 104 16.76 8.71 -4.79
N ARG A 105 17.00 10.02 -4.59
CA ARG A 105 18.31 10.65 -4.87
C ARG A 105 19.33 10.38 -3.77
N TRP A 106 18.87 10.00 -2.58
CA TRP A 106 19.64 9.56 -1.42
C TRP A 106 18.85 8.47 -0.68
N SER A 107 19.53 7.72 0.21
CA SER A 107 18.87 6.71 1.02
C SER A 107 18.26 7.37 2.25
N ALA A 108 16.96 7.22 2.45
CA ALA A 108 16.24 7.87 3.53
C ALA A 108 14.95 7.11 3.89
N GLN A 109 14.30 7.61 4.93
CA GLN A 109 13.01 7.14 5.41
C GLN A 109 11.89 7.95 4.76
N PHE A 110 11.10 7.30 3.93
CA PHE A 110 9.93 7.86 3.26
C PHE A 110 8.66 7.55 4.07
N LYS A 111 7.59 8.30 3.81
CA LYS A 111 6.28 8.12 4.42
C LYS A 111 5.22 7.90 3.35
N ILE A 112 4.47 6.82 3.47
CA ILE A 112 3.31 6.51 2.64
C ILE A 112 2.07 6.85 3.46
N LYS A 113 1.29 7.82 3.01
CA LYS A 113 -0.06 8.06 3.54
C LYS A 113 -1.04 7.21 2.77
N VAL A 114 -1.78 6.37 3.48
CA VAL A 114 -2.88 5.59 2.93
C VAL A 114 -4.19 6.21 3.41
N THR A 115 -5.17 6.38 2.52
CA THR A 115 -6.50 6.91 2.88
C THR A 115 -7.60 6.01 2.33
N MET A 116 -8.52 5.60 3.20
CA MET A 116 -9.66 4.77 2.82
C MET A 116 -10.82 5.65 2.33
N ALA A 117 -10.80 6.07 1.07
CA ALA A 117 -11.80 6.98 0.51
C ALA A 117 -13.21 6.36 0.49
N ARG A 118 -13.35 5.08 0.13
CA ARG A 118 -14.63 4.36 0.16
C ARG A 118 -14.51 2.95 0.72
N CYS A 119 -15.29 2.70 1.77
CA CYS A 119 -15.50 1.40 2.38
C CYS A 119 -17.00 1.22 2.70
N ARG A 120 -17.57 0.07 2.36
CA ARG A 120 -19.00 -0.26 2.60
C ARG A 120 -19.26 -0.90 3.96
N ALA A 121 -18.21 -1.39 4.63
CA ALA A 121 -18.25 -1.95 5.97
C ALA A 121 -17.82 -0.92 7.03
N ASN A 122 -17.83 -1.32 8.31
CA ASN A 122 -17.33 -0.47 9.41
C ASN A 122 -15.84 -0.13 9.26
N TYR A 123 -15.07 -1.06 8.69
CA TYR A 123 -13.68 -0.91 8.30
C TYR A 123 -13.42 -1.85 7.12
N CYS A 124 -12.43 -1.51 6.31
CA CYS A 124 -11.92 -2.34 5.23
C CYS A 124 -10.44 -2.61 5.47
N TYR A 125 -10.00 -3.82 5.14
CA TYR A 125 -8.60 -4.18 5.13
C TYR A 125 -7.91 -3.61 3.89
N TYR A 126 -6.63 -3.29 4.04
CA TYR A 126 -5.77 -2.89 2.94
C TYR A 126 -4.38 -3.48 3.10
N GLY A 127 -3.69 -3.64 1.98
CA GLY A 127 -2.30 -4.07 1.91
C GLY A 127 -1.47 -3.11 1.09
N ILE A 128 -0.22 -2.88 1.50
CA ILE A 128 0.77 -2.08 0.78
C ILE A 128 2.00 -2.97 0.49
N GLY A 129 2.44 -2.96 -0.76
CA GLY A 129 3.64 -3.67 -1.21
C GLY A 129 4.62 -2.72 -1.91
N ALA A 130 5.92 -2.87 -1.64
CA ALA A 130 6.98 -2.08 -2.27
C ALA A 130 7.89 -2.97 -3.12
N PHE A 131 7.94 -2.68 -4.42
CA PHE A 131 8.71 -3.40 -5.41
C PHE A 131 9.86 -2.52 -5.89
N GLY A 132 11.03 -3.11 -6.16
CA GLY A 132 12.20 -2.36 -6.61
C GLY A 132 13.06 -3.12 -7.61
N ARG A 133 13.82 -2.40 -8.44
CA ARG A 133 14.81 -2.92 -9.38
C ARG A 133 16.07 -2.06 -9.48
#